data_AF-A0A1M5VPG1-F1
#
_entry.id   AF-A0A1M5VPG1-F1
#
_cell.length_a   1.000
_cell.length_b   1.000
_cell.length_c   1.000
_cell.angle_alpha   90.00
_cell.angle_beta   90.00
_cell.angle_gamma   90.00
#
_symmetry.space_group_name_H-M   'P 1'
#
loop_
_entity.id
_entity.type
_entity.pdbx_description
1 polymer ?
#
loop_
_entity_poly.entity_id
_entity_poly.type
_entity_poly.pdbx_seq_one_letter_code
_entity_poly.pdbx_strand_id
1 'polypeptide(L)'
;GVVPMCRKFTFGLVKGRDMLEVLNSANIYENISGLDYLFWQYNNNCNSKIKNEIEYCFKTYAADYIIRFGKKYKNKTLAEIDFEDSYYVENFLHKKAEEINIRKIVDYYLKYGRLDRGNLYNKHEIMQYKKLYVLTNEINKQNSHEIAIALYSLYKQKFGVNLFEKCPNCRNAVNKRWQGIIKRDNKNNMYIECKNCGFNIGIITFIEKQMHLERKEAVYKLAQELKIDLNSIAQDKLNCVEIPNKMCSYNNALILQKKELKEISLKEFGLEDCNYFTSFFKRENLEKRDIEEFNIKYAGKNSKNYLKRRVCFPVKDENGRVVGMICKNAITKKVHYYEQIKKLQLSEELSYEDKQKIIDQKVPYVEYVTNEGFDKSFALYNLDKAVKSVENELFICKMPDDVIRLANELGKSNVVGIMQEEISKGQLYLLYKHFKDLRGKMKIYLCYKENSEEEIKRLMNNARKLQELGFKKIYKMMLVETSIFAVLEFAYLRSKKIEIECEKKELVVEDLDLGEIKSIESKNYYIEEEPDFHEWLIPK
;
A
#
# COMPACT_ATOMS: atom_id res chain seq x y z
N GLY A 1 18.08 28.91 -7.03
CA GLY A 1 17.33 29.11 -8.28
C GLY A 1 18.05 28.37 -9.37
N VAL A 2 17.42 27.32 -9.90
CA VAL A 2 17.91 26.59 -11.07
C VAL A 2 16.83 26.79 -12.13
N VAL A 3 17.11 27.63 -13.12
CA VAL A 3 16.22 27.80 -14.27
C VAL A 3 16.35 26.52 -15.12
N PRO A 4 15.29 25.78 -15.42
CA PRO A 4 15.39 24.60 -16.28
C PRO A 4 15.89 25.03 -17.65
N MET A 5 16.78 24.25 -18.27
CA MET A 5 17.21 24.49 -19.65
C MET A 5 15.99 24.47 -20.59
N CYS A 6 15.52 25.66 -20.98
CA CYS A 6 14.47 25.89 -21.95
C CYS A 6 14.84 25.30 -23.33
N ARG A 7 14.11 24.27 -23.77
CA ARG A 7 14.22 23.73 -25.14
C ARG A 7 13.44 24.60 -26.12
N LYS A 8 14.01 24.79 -27.32
CA LYS A 8 13.42 25.59 -28.40
C LYS A 8 12.80 24.70 -29.47
N PHE A 9 11.77 25.19 -30.15
CA PHE A 9 11.19 24.48 -31.28
C PHE A 9 12.10 24.49 -32.52
N THR A 10 12.06 23.46 -33.36
CA THR A 10 12.93 23.32 -34.56
C THR A 10 12.20 23.51 -35.89
N PHE A 11 10.89 23.72 -35.88
CA PHE A 11 10.04 23.68 -37.07
C PHE A 11 9.09 24.88 -37.21
N GLY A 12 8.60 25.08 -38.44
CA GLY A 12 7.49 25.99 -38.73
C GLY A 12 7.70 27.44 -38.26
N LEU A 13 6.59 28.09 -37.89
CA LEU A 13 6.54 29.48 -37.42
C LEU A 13 7.15 29.68 -36.03
N VAL A 14 7.45 28.58 -35.34
CA VAL A 14 7.95 28.56 -33.96
C VAL A 14 9.43 28.20 -33.88
N LYS A 15 10.09 27.98 -35.02
CA LYS A 15 11.50 27.61 -35.07
C LYS A 15 12.37 28.62 -34.33
N GLY A 16 13.16 28.12 -33.37
CA GLY A 16 14.06 28.91 -32.52
C GLY A 16 13.39 29.58 -31.32
N ARG A 17 12.07 29.45 -31.15
CA ARG A 17 11.31 30.02 -30.02
C ARG A 17 11.23 29.04 -28.85
N ASP A 18 11.14 29.57 -27.64
CA ASP A 18 10.99 28.78 -26.42
C ASP A 18 9.67 28.00 -26.40
N MET A 19 9.72 26.74 -25.94
CA MET A 19 8.55 25.86 -25.93
C MET A 19 7.43 26.35 -25.01
N LEU A 20 7.77 26.87 -23.82
CA LEU A 20 6.79 27.35 -22.85
C LEU A 20 6.16 28.67 -23.29
N GLU A 21 6.97 29.60 -23.82
CA GLU A 21 6.48 30.84 -24.42
C GLU A 21 5.53 30.59 -25.59
N VAL A 22 5.88 29.64 -26.46
CA VAL A 22 5.05 29.25 -27.60
C VAL A 22 3.76 28.60 -27.13
N LEU A 23 3.82 27.66 -26.18
CA LEU A 23 2.62 27.02 -25.60
C LEU A 23 1.64 28.05 -25.02
N ASN A 24 2.18 29.04 -24.31
CA ASN A 24 1.40 30.10 -23.69
C ASN A 24 1.19 31.32 -24.58
N SER A 25 1.54 31.30 -25.87
CA SER A 25 1.39 32.47 -26.73
C SER A 25 -0.07 32.76 -27.05
N ALA A 26 -0.47 34.04 -26.92
CA ALA A 26 -1.80 34.51 -27.30
C ALA A 26 -2.03 34.43 -28.81
N ASN A 27 -0.95 34.64 -29.57
CA ASN A 27 -0.98 34.80 -31.00
C ASN A 27 0.42 34.47 -31.55
N ILE A 28 0.51 33.43 -32.37
CA ILE A 28 1.74 33.10 -33.11
C ILE A 28 1.69 33.69 -34.51
N TYR A 29 0.51 33.71 -35.13
CA TYR A 29 0.26 34.23 -36.47
C TYR A 29 -1.26 34.39 -36.67
N GLU A 30 -1.71 35.54 -37.21
CA GLU A 30 -3.12 35.78 -37.59
C GLU A 30 -4.18 35.32 -36.56
N ASN A 31 -3.99 35.65 -35.29
CA ASN A 31 -4.88 35.30 -34.17
C ASN A 31 -4.94 33.81 -33.82
N ILE A 32 -4.04 32.99 -34.36
CA ILE A 32 -3.89 31.60 -33.96
C ILE A 32 -3.08 31.53 -32.68
N SER A 33 -3.66 30.97 -31.62
CA SER A 33 -2.97 30.80 -30.36
C SER A 33 -1.84 29.79 -30.46
N GLY A 34 -0.93 29.85 -29.49
CA GLY A 34 0.12 28.88 -29.31
C GLY A 34 -0.35 27.44 -29.31
N LEU A 35 -1.33 27.19 -28.46
CA LEU A 35 -1.91 25.88 -28.27
C LEU A 35 -2.58 25.34 -29.54
N ASP A 36 -3.32 26.19 -30.24
CA ASP A 36 -4.02 25.79 -31.47
C ASP A 36 -3.03 25.45 -32.59
N TYR A 37 -1.98 26.26 -32.75
CA TYR A 37 -0.94 26.00 -33.73
C TYR A 37 -0.23 24.66 -33.46
N LEU A 38 0.13 24.40 -32.20
CA LEU A 38 0.80 23.16 -31.80
C LEU A 38 -0.09 21.93 -32.02
N PHE A 39 -1.38 21.98 -31.65
CA PHE A 39 -2.28 20.87 -31.92
C PHE A 39 -2.57 20.69 -33.42
N TRP A 40 -2.66 21.78 -34.19
CA TRP A 40 -2.82 21.70 -35.64
C TRP A 40 -1.62 20.98 -36.28
N GLN A 41 -0.39 21.35 -35.90
CA GLN A 41 0.83 20.68 -36.36
C GLN A 41 0.89 19.22 -35.90
N TYR A 42 0.54 18.95 -34.64
CA TYR A 42 0.53 17.58 -34.10
C TYR A 42 -0.43 16.67 -34.89
N ASN A 43 -1.61 17.17 -35.28
CA ASN A 43 -2.59 16.36 -35.99
C ASN A 43 -2.29 16.21 -37.49
N ASN A 44 -1.75 17.24 -38.14
CA ASN A 44 -1.66 17.29 -39.61
C ASN A 44 -0.25 17.06 -40.18
N ASN A 45 0.80 17.09 -39.36
CA ASN A 45 2.17 16.96 -39.87
C ASN A 45 2.58 15.48 -40.07
N CYS A 46 3.17 15.16 -41.23
CA CYS A 46 3.64 13.81 -41.54
C CYS A 46 5.01 13.48 -40.89
N ASN A 47 5.74 14.49 -40.40
CA ASN A 47 7.07 14.30 -39.82
C ASN A 47 6.98 13.88 -38.34
N SER A 48 7.43 12.65 -38.05
CA SER A 48 7.43 12.09 -36.69
C SER A 48 8.32 12.87 -35.71
N LYS A 49 9.41 13.49 -36.17
CA LYS A 49 10.28 14.31 -35.31
C LYS A 49 9.53 15.53 -34.75
N ILE A 50 8.75 16.20 -35.59
CA ILE A 50 7.94 17.36 -35.21
C ILE A 50 6.85 16.94 -34.21
N LYS A 51 6.18 15.82 -34.46
CA LYS A 51 5.16 15.28 -33.55
C LYS A 51 5.74 14.96 -32.17
N ASN A 52 6.89 14.29 -32.12
CA ASN A 52 7.56 13.94 -30.87
C ASN A 52 8.01 15.19 -30.09
N GLU A 53 8.45 16.22 -30.80
CA GLU A 53 8.87 17.49 -30.21
C GLU A 53 7.69 18.26 -29.58
N ILE A 54 6.53 18.27 -30.26
CA ILE A 54 5.29 18.84 -29.72
C ILE A 54 4.79 18.01 -28.53
N GLU A 55 4.81 16.68 -28.64
CA GLU A 55 4.38 15.80 -27.55
C GLU A 55 5.27 15.96 -26.31
N TYR A 56 6.58 16.12 -26.51
CA TYR A 56 7.52 16.46 -25.43
C TYR A 56 7.14 17.79 -24.76
N CYS A 57 6.84 18.82 -25.55
CA CYS A 57 6.38 20.11 -25.01
C CYS A 57 5.13 19.94 -24.15
N PHE A 58 4.10 19.23 -24.63
CA PHE A 58 2.89 18.99 -23.84
C PHE A 58 3.14 18.17 -22.58
N LYS A 59 3.92 17.10 -22.65
CA LYS A 59 4.27 16.29 -21.47
C LYS A 59 5.04 17.07 -20.40
N THR A 60 5.92 17.98 -20.84
CA THR A 60 6.82 18.72 -19.95
C THR A 60 6.16 19.97 -19.37
N TYR A 61 5.40 20.72 -20.17
CA TYR A 61 4.97 22.08 -19.85
C TYR A 61 3.45 22.25 -19.70
N ALA A 62 2.64 21.18 -19.81
CA ALA A 62 1.19 21.31 -19.63
C ALA A 62 0.78 21.87 -18.26
N ALA A 63 1.57 21.61 -17.20
CA ALA A 63 1.33 22.18 -15.87
C ALA A 63 1.37 23.71 -15.86
N ASP A 64 2.23 24.30 -16.69
CA ASP A 64 2.47 25.74 -16.81
C ASP A 64 1.57 26.41 -17.86
N TYR A 65 0.60 25.69 -18.42
CA TYR A 65 -0.35 26.28 -19.37
C TYR A 65 -1.30 27.26 -18.66
N ILE A 66 -1.39 28.49 -19.16
CA ILE A 66 -2.14 29.60 -18.56
C ILE A 66 -3.57 29.66 -19.13
N ILE A 67 -4.57 29.55 -18.26
CA ILE A 67 -5.99 29.72 -18.62
C ILE A 67 -6.29 31.20 -18.86
N ARG A 68 -6.76 31.53 -20.06
CA ARG A 68 -7.00 32.93 -20.51
C ARG A 68 -8.46 33.37 -20.45
N PHE A 69 -9.37 32.44 -20.15
CA PHE A 69 -10.82 32.67 -20.11
C PHE A 69 -11.39 32.49 -18.69
N GLY A 70 -12.67 32.83 -18.53
CA GLY A 70 -13.35 32.82 -17.23
C GLY A 70 -12.97 34.00 -16.33
N LYS A 71 -13.68 34.15 -15.21
CA LYS A 71 -13.42 35.23 -14.23
C LYS A 71 -12.58 34.77 -13.03
N LYS A 72 -12.77 33.54 -12.57
CA LYS A 72 -12.19 33.02 -11.31
C LYS A 72 -10.70 32.62 -11.44
N TYR A 73 -10.33 32.06 -12.59
CA TYR A 73 -9.03 31.41 -12.80
C TYR A 73 -8.24 31.98 -13.99
N LYS A 74 -8.64 33.15 -14.46
CA LYS A 74 -7.95 33.83 -15.55
C LYS A 74 -6.52 34.17 -15.16
N ASN A 75 -5.59 33.95 -16.08
CA ASN A 75 -4.15 34.15 -15.95
C ASN A 75 -3.47 33.24 -14.91
N LYS A 76 -4.13 32.17 -14.46
CA LYS A 76 -3.50 31.13 -13.64
C LYS A 76 -3.10 29.93 -14.47
N THR A 77 -2.04 29.25 -14.04
CA THR A 77 -1.61 27.99 -14.67
C THR A 77 -2.54 26.84 -14.31
N LEU A 78 -2.55 25.77 -15.11
CA LEU A 78 -3.30 24.56 -14.77
C LEU A 78 -2.88 24.01 -13.40
N ALA A 79 -1.59 24.04 -13.07
CA ALA A 79 -1.09 23.61 -11.77
C ALA A 79 -1.65 24.47 -10.61
N GLU A 80 -1.66 25.79 -10.75
CA GLU A 80 -2.20 26.72 -9.74
C GLU A 80 -3.70 26.53 -9.53
N ILE A 81 -4.45 26.39 -10.63
CA ILE A 81 -5.89 26.18 -10.58
C ILE A 81 -6.21 24.83 -9.96
N ASP A 82 -5.53 23.78 -10.39
CA ASP A 82 -5.74 22.45 -9.82
C ASP A 82 -5.43 22.49 -8.33
N PHE A 83 -4.37 23.20 -7.89
CA PHE A 83 -4.01 23.33 -6.47
C PHE A 83 -5.10 24.01 -5.65
N GLU A 84 -5.75 25.04 -6.21
CA GLU A 84 -6.83 25.77 -5.56
C GLU A 84 -8.19 25.03 -5.62
N ASP A 85 -8.48 24.34 -6.73
CA ASP A 85 -9.77 23.76 -7.07
C ASP A 85 -9.62 22.64 -8.12
N SER A 86 -9.23 21.45 -7.65
CA SER A 86 -9.03 20.29 -8.53
C SER A 86 -10.30 19.88 -9.28
N TYR A 87 -11.46 20.12 -8.68
CA TYR A 87 -12.74 19.83 -9.31
C TYR A 87 -12.94 20.64 -10.58
N TYR A 88 -12.54 21.91 -10.58
CA TYR A 88 -12.58 22.73 -11.78
C TYR A 88 -11.73 22.14 -12.90
N VAL A 89 -10.54 21.60 -12.60
CA VAL A 89 -9.70 20.98 -13.64
C VAL A 89 -10.26 19.64 -14.10
N GLU A 90 -10.58 18.73 -13.18
CA GLU A 90 -11.01 17.35 -13.49
C GLU A 90 -12.42 17.24 -14.10
N ASN A 91 -13.32 18.16 -13.76
CA ASN A 91 -14.73 18.05 -14.12
C ASN A 91 -15.23 19.21 -14.97
N PHE A 92 -14.66 20.42 -14.85
CA PHE A 92 -15.03 21.52 -15.73
C PHE A 92 -14.11 21.58 -16.95
N LEU A 93 -12.80 21.80 -16.76
CA LEU A 93 -11.86 21.95 -17.87
C LEU A 93 -11.71 20.66 -18.69
N HIS A 94 -11.59 19.51 -18.03
CA HIS A 94 -11.42 18.22 -18.70
C HIS A 94 -12.69 17.74 -19.43
N LYS A 95 -13.88 17.90 -18.81
CA LYS A 95 -15.13 17.29 -19.34
C LYS A 95 -16.09 18.27 -20.00
N LYS A 96 -16.08 19.55 -19.61
CA LYS A 96 -17.12 20.54 -19.99
C LYS A 96 -16.59 21.77 -20.72
N ALA A 97 -15.28 21.95 -20.88
CA ALA A 97 -14.76 23.07 -21.65
C ALA A 97 -15.16 22.98 -23.13
N GLU A 98 -15.70 24.08 -23.65
CA GLU A 98 -16.15 24.19 -25.05
C GLU A 98 -14.97 24.03 -26.01
N GLU A 99 -13.82 24.64 -25.68
CA GLU A 99 -12.60 24.56 -26.49
C GLU A 99 -11.93 23.17 -26.39
N ILE A 100 -11.86 22.46 -27.52
CA ILE A 100 -11.31 21.10 -27.60
C ILE A 100 -9.82 21.02 -27.24
N ASN A 101 -9.04 22.04 -27.62
CA ASN A 101 -7.60 22.05 -27.37
C ASN A 101 -7.29 22.28 -25.88
N ILE A 102 -8.16 23.01 -25.16
CA ILE A 102 -8.10 23.15 -23.71
C ILE A 102 -8.32 21.80 -23.01
N ARG A 103 -9.31 21.02 -23.45
CA ARG A 103 -9.52 19.66 -22.93
C ARG A 103 -8.29 18.78 -23.15
N LYS A 104 -7.74 18.80 -24.37
CA LYS A 104 -6.56 18.01 -24.72
C LYS A 104 -5.34 18.38 -23.89
N ILE A 105 -5.05 19.68 -23.68
CA ILE A 105 -3.89 20.05 -22.84
C ILE A 105 -4.13 19.70 -21.37
N VAL A 106 -5.38 19.76 -20.89
CA VAL A 106 -5.76 19.26 -19.57
C VAL A 106 -5.57 17.75 -19.48
N ASP A 107 -5.82 16.97 -20.54
CA ASP A 107 -5.52 15.53 -20.57
C ASP A 107 -4.02 15.26 -20.40
N TYR A 108 -3.18 16.01 -21.14
CA TYR A 108 -1.73 15.92 -21.00
C TYR A 108 -1.27 16.31 -19.60
N TYR A 109 -1.85 17.36 -19.03
CA TYR A 109 -1.61 17.75 -17.65
C TYR A 109 -2.01 16.60 -16.70
N LEU A 110 -3.26 16.16 -16.69
CA LEU A 110 -3.74 15.10 -15.78
C LEU A 110 -2.97 13.78 -15.92
N LYS A 111 -2.47 13.46 -17.11
CA LYS A 111 -1.76 12.21 -17.39
C LYS A 111 -0.25 12.27 -17.12
N TYR A 112 0.41 13.42 -17.35
CA TYR A 112 1.87 13.51 -17.34
C TYR A 112 2.41 14.68 -16.49
N GLY A 113 1.70 15.82 -16.45
CA GLY A 113 2.16 17.04 -15.79
C GLY A 113 1.60 17.25 -14.37
N ARG A 114 0.55 16.51 -14.00
CA ARG A 114 -0.05 16.56 -12.66
C ARG A 114 0.90 15.84 -11.72
N LEU A 115 1.64 16.63 -10.95
CA LEU A 115 2.41 16.11 -9.83
C LEU A 115 1.47 15.29 -8.94
N ASP A 116 1.92 14.11 -8.55
CA ASP A 116 1.18 13.26 -7.62
C ASP A 116 1.03 14.04 -6.31
N ARG A 117 -0.21 14.48 -6.01
CA ARG A 117 -0.47 15.48 -4.96
C ARG A 117 -0.31 14.94 -3.54
N GLY A 118 0.04 13.67 -3.42
CA GLY A 118 -0.08 12.92 -2.18
C GLY A 118 -1.44 13.16 -1.53
N ASN A 119 -1.46 13.46 -0.23
CA ASN A 119 -2.67 13.63 0.56
C ASN A 119 -2.87 15.10 1.01
N LEU A 120 -2.47 16.08 0.20
CA LEU A 120 -2.81 17.47 0.45
C LEU A 120 -4.29 17.69 0.13
N TYR A 121 -5.13 17.81 1.17
CA TYR A 121 -6.50 18.26 1.01
C TYR A 121 -6.47 19.71 0.47
N ASN A 122 -6.92 19.93 -0.76
CA ASN A 122 -7.17 21.28 -1.25
C ASN A 122 -8.34 21.93 -0.47
N LYS A 123 -8.56 23.25 -0.63
CA LYS A 123 -9.63 23.98 0.10
C LYS A 123 -10.99 23.30 0.01
N HIS A 124 -11.30 22.70 -1.13
CA HIS A 124 -12.55 21.99 -1.35
C HIS A 124 -12.58 20.64 -0.62
N GLU A 125 -11.49 19.88 -0.62
CA GLU A 125 -11.40 18.60 0.09
C GLU A 125 -11.38 18.80 1.62
N ILE A 126 -10.72 19.86 2.13
CA ILE A 126 -10.80 20.30 3.53
C ILE A 126 -12.25 20.61 3.90
N MET A 127 -12.93 21.39 3.07
CA MET A 127 -14.33 21.76 3.30
C MET A 127 -15.24 20.53 3.29
N GLN A 128 -15.00 19.57 2.37
CA GLN A 128 -15.75 18.30 2.35
C GLN A 128 -15.49 17.46 3.60
N TYR A 129 -14.23 17.35 4.04
CA TYR A 129 -13.88 16.65 5.26
C TYR A 129 -14.61 17.26 6.47
N LYS A 130 -14.51 18.58 6.64
CA LYS A 130 -15.16 19.30 7.74
C LYS A 130 -16.67 19.09 7.74
N LYS A 131 -17.30 19.18 6.57
CA LYS A 131 -18.75 18.90 6.42
C LYS A 131 -19.10 17.47 6.83
N LEU A 132 -18.36 16.48 6.33
CA LEU A 132 -18.59 15.07 6.68
C LEU A 132 -18.38 14.78 8.16
N TYR A 133 -17.38 15.43 8.78
CA TYR A 133 -17.11 15.30 10.21
C TYR A 133 -18.25 15.89 11.05
N VAL A 134 -18.68 17.12 10.76
CA VAL A 134 -19.81 17.75 11.47
C VAL A 134 -21.07 16.92 11.31
N LEU A 135 -21.37 16.46 10.09
CA LEU A 135 -22.54 15.63 9.84
C LEU A 135 -22.49 14.31 10.61
N THR A 136 -21.33 13.65 10.63
CA THR A 136 -21.14 12.42 11.42
C THR A 136 -21.41 12.67 12.90
N ASN A 137 -20.96 13.80 13.44
CA ASN A 137 -21.22 14.18 14.83
C ASN A 137 -22.69 14.50 15.11
N GLU A 138 -23.37 15.23 14.22
CA GLU A 138 -24.80 15.52 14.37
C GLU A 138 -25.67 14.26 14.24
N ILE A 139 -25.28 13.32 13.36
CA ILE A 139 -25.87 11.97 13.29
C ILE A 139 -25.66 11.26 14.64
N ASN A 140 -24.44 11.31 15.19
CA ASN A 140 -24.11 10.65 16.46
C ASN A 140 -24.85 11.24 17.69
N LYS A 141 -25.42 12.45 17.58
CA LYS A 141 -26.27 13.03 18.65
C LYS A 141 -27.69 12.48 18.66
N GLN A 142 -28.21 12.02 17.51
CA GLN A 142 -29.58 11.51 17.39
C GLN A 142 -29.79 10.28 18.28
N ASN A 143 -31.02 10.07 18.76
CA ASN A 143 -31.29 8.92 19.61
C ASN A 143 -31.29 7.61 18.79
N SER A 144 -31.07 6.48 19.47
CA SER A 144 -30.95 5.17 18.81
C SER A 144 -32.22 4.76 18.07
N HIS A 145 -33.39 5.28 18.46
CA HIS A 145 -34.66 4.99 17.80
C HIS A 145 -34.78 5.70 16.44
N GLU A 146 -34.47 6.98 16.39
CA GLU A 146 -34.46 7.79 15.15
C GLU A 146 -33.50 7.22 14.11
N ILE A 147 -32.32 6.78 14.54
CA ILE A 147 -31.36 6.18 13.61
C ILE A 147 -31.82 4.81 13.12
N ALA A 148 -32.48 4.02 13.97
CA ALA A 148 -33.09 2.79 13.49
C ALA A 148 -34.11 3.08 12.39
N ILE A 149 -35.00 4.06 12.59
CA ILE A 149 -36.00 4.47 11.59
C ILE A 149 -35.33 4.92 10.29
N ALA A 150 -34.34 5.83 10.38
CA ALA A 150 -33.62 6.34 9.21
C ALA A 150 -32.89 5.22 8.46
N LEU A 151 -32.24 4.31 9.18
CA LEU A 151 -31.53 3.18 8.61
C LEU A 151 -32.49 2.21 7.90
N TYR A 152 -33.65 1.91 8.50
CA TYR A 152 -34.68 1.08 7.86
C TYR A 152 -35.29 1.76 6.63
N SER A 153 -35.47 3.08 6.66
CA SER A 153 -35.95 3.86 5.50
C SER A 153 -34.96 3.76 4.33
N LEU A 154 -33.67 4.00 4.58
CA LEU A 154 -32.62 3.84 3.56
C LEU A 154 -32.59 2.43 2.95
N TYR A 155 -32.73 1.43 3.81
CA TYR A 155 -32.68 0.03 3.38
C TYR A 155 -33.92 -0.34 2.55
N LYS A 156 -35.10 0.14 2.97
CA LYS A 156 -36.36 -0.01 2.22
C LYS A 156 -36.27 0.63 0.84
N GLN A 157 -35.77 1.85 0.75
CA GLN A 157 -35.63 2.56 -0.53
C GLN A 157 -34.73 1.81 -1.51
N LYS A 158 -33.66 1.16 -1.02
CA LYS A 158 -32.69 0.48 -1.88
C LYS A 158 -33.07 -0.95 -2.24
N PHE A 159 -33.62 -1.71 -1.30
CA PHE A 159 -33.81 -3.15 -1.44
C PHE A 159 -35.28 -3.60 -1.39
N GLY A 160 -36.22 -2.66 -1.19
CA GLY A 160 -37.65 -2.98 -1.09
C GLY A 160 -38.05 -3.74 0.18
N VAL A 161 -37.13 -3.89 1.14
CA VAL A 161 -37.32 -4.65 2.37
C VAL A 161 -37.13 -3.79 3.61
N ASN A 162 -38.00 -3.95 4.61
CA ASN A 162 -38.00 -3.12 5.82
C ASN A 162 -37.07 -3.65 6.93
N LEU A 163 -36.32 -4.73 6.70
CA LEU A 163 -35.67 -5.50 7.76
C LEU A 163 -34.33 -6.10 7.28
N PHE A 164 -33.35 -6.14 8.19
CA PHE A 164 -32.11 -6.87 7.98
C PHE A 164 -32.35 -8.37 8.16
N GLU A 165 -32.05 -9.18 7.15
CA GLU A 165 -32.39 -10.60 7.17
C GLU A 165 -31.45 -11.43 8.06
N LYS A 166 -30.14 -11.14 8.02
CA LYS A 166 -29.10 -11.94 8.69
C LYS A 166 -27.97 -11.08 9.24
N CYS A 167 -27.31 -11.55 10.30
CA CYS A 167 -26.09 -10.92 10.79
C CYS A 167 -25.00 -10.92 9.70
N PRO A 168 -24.32 -9.78 9.44
CA PRO A 168 -23.23 -9.72 8.46
C PRO A 168 -22.06 -10.68 8.76
N ASN A 169 -21.86 -11.05 10.03
CA ASN A 169 -20.77 -11.91 10.46
C ASN A 169 -21.21 -13.38 10.62
N CYS A 170 -22.05 -13.67 11.61
CA CYS A 170 -22.42 -15.06 11.93
C CYS A 170 -23.59 -15.62 11.10
N ARG A 171 -24.19 -14.82 10.21
CA ARG A 171 -25.37 -15.14 9.39
C ARG A 171 -26.62 -15.60 10.15
N ASN A 172 -26.61 -15.56 11.48
CA ASN A 172 -27.77 -15.90 12.30
C ASN A 172 -28.91 -14.90 12.13
N ALA A 173 -30.13 -15.44 12.17
CA ALA A 173 -31.38 -14.71 12.13
C ALA A 173 -32.38 -15.41 13.07
N VAL A 174 -33.13 -14.62 13.84
CA VAL A 174 -34.24 -15.11 14.66
C VAL A 174 -35.52 -14.58 14.02
N ASN A 175 -36.48 -15.46 13.72
CA ASN A 175 -37.70 -15.11 12.97
C ASN A 175 -37.42 -14.41 11.63
N LYS A 176 -36.44 -14.91 10.86
CA LYS A 176 -35.95 -14.33 9.60
C LYS A 176 -35.44 -12.88 9.72
N ARG A 177 -35.02 -12.46 10.91
CA ARG A 177 -34.52 -11.10 11.19
C ARG A 177 -33.21 -11.14 11.95
N TRP A 178 -32.29 -10.26 11.57
CA TRP A 178 -31.10 -9.99 12.36
C TRP A 178 -31.47 -9.24 13.64
N GLN A 179 -31.03 -9.76 14.78
CA GLN A 179 -31.21 -9.18 16.11
C GLN A 179 -30.04 -8.25 16.46
N GLY A 180 -29.87 -7.18 15.67
CA GLY A 180 -28.91 -6.10 15.95
C GLY A 180 -29.48 -5.07 16.91
N ILE A 181 -28.70 -4.64 17.91
CA ILE A 181 -29.05 -3.52 18.79
C ILE A 181 -28.14 -2.35 18.47
N ILE A 182 -28.70 -1.15 18.33
CA ILE A 182 -27.91 0.07 18.24
C ILE A 182 -27.45 0.46 19.65
N LYS A 183 -26.13 0.56 19.84
CA LYS A 183 -25.47 1.00 21.07
C LYS A 183 -24.51 2.15 20.78
N ARG A 184 -23.99 2.76 21.85
CA ARG A 184 -22.98 3.82 21.82
C ARG A 184 -21.70 3.36 22.50
N ASP A 185 -20.56 3.83 22.02
CA ASP A 185 -19.27 3.67 22.69
C ASP A 185 -19.01 4.82 23.67
N ASN A 186 -17.87 4.76 24.37
CA ASN A 186 -17.46 5.80 25.33
C ASN A 186 -17.14 7.16 24.67
N LYS A 187 -17.06 7.21 23.34
CA LYS A 187 -16.86 8.41 22.52
C LYS A 187 -18.17 8.88 21.86
N ASN A 188 -19.31 8.33 22.29
CA ASN A 188 -20.65 8.61 21.78
C ASN A 188 -20.86 8.21 20.30
N ASN A 189 -19.99 7.39 19.72
CA ASN A 189 -20.20 6.85 18.37
C ASN A 189 -21.21 5.71 18.41
N MET A 190 -22.14 5.71 17.46
CA MET A 190 -23.13 4.65 17.37
C MET A 190 -22.68 3.47 16.50
N TYR A 191 -22.98 2.27 16.99
CA TYR A 191 -22.71 1.00 16.32
C TYR A 191 -23.87 0.03 16.50
N ILE A 192 -23.97 -0.94 15.60
CA ILE A 192 -24.93 -2.05 15.67
C ILE A 192 -24.18 -3.27 16.21
N GLU A 193 -24.68 -3.85 17.30
CA GLU A 193 -24.15 -5.07 17.92
C GLU A 193 -25.10 -6.26 17.72
N CYS A 194 -24.57 -7.38 17.27
CA CYS A 194 -25.31 -8.62 17.12
C CYS A 194 -25.50 -9.32 18.47
N LYS A 195 -26.76 -9.50 18.92
CA LYS A 195 -27.07 -10.24 20.17
C LYS A 195 -26.50 -11.66 20.23
N ASN A 196 -26.31 -12.32 19.09
CA ASN A 196 -25.96 -13.75 19.05
C ASN A 196 -24.44 -14.01 19.05
N CYS A 197 -23.62 -13.12 18.49
CA CYS A 197 -22.17 -13.36 18.35
C CYS A 197 -21.29 -12.20 18.84
N GLY A 198 -21.89 -11.14 19.37
CA GLY A 198 -21.17 -9.95 19.85
C GLY A 198 -20.52 -9.10 18.77
N PHE A 199 -20.65 -9.46 17.49
CA PHE A 199 -20.11 -8.67 16.38
C PHE A 199 -20.70 -7.25 16.39
N ASN A 200 -19.83 -6.24 16.39
CA ASN A 200 -20.21 -4.84 16.32
C ASN A 200 -19.69 -4.17 15.05
N ILE A 201 -20.43 -3.18 14.57
CA ILE A 201 -20.07 -2.40 13.38
C ILE A 201 -20.65 -0.99 13.49
N GLY A 202 -19.84 0.04 13.23
CA GLY A 202 -20.30 1.43 13.22
C GLY A 202 -21.40 1.65 12.18
N ILE A 203 -22.38 2.51 12.47
CA ILE A 203 -23.58 2.68 11.62
C ILE A 203 -23.25 3.11 10.20
N ILE A 204 -22.34 4.09 10.03
CA ILE A 204 -21.91 4.54 8.70
C ILE A 204 -21.22 3.39 7.95
N THR A 205 -20.35 2.64 8.62
CA THR A 205 -19.63 1.50 8.01
C THR A 205 -20.54 0.32 7.70
N PHE A 206 -21.61 0.16 8.46
CA PHE A 206 -22.66 -0.79 8.13
C PHE A 206 -23.38 -0.40 6.82
N ILE A 207 -23.73 0.89 6.65
CA ILE A 207 -24.33 1.40 5.40
C ILE A 207 -23.37 1.24 4.21
N GLU A 208 -22.11 1.65 4.36
CA GLU A 208 -21.06 1.50 3.33
C GLU A 208 -21.01 0.06 2.79
N LYS A 209 -20.95 -0.92 3.71
CA LYS A 209 -20.80 -2.34 3.35
C LYS A 209 -22.07 -2.98 2.83
N GLN A 210 -23.23 -2.68 3.42
CA GLN A 210 -24.50 -3.32 3.01
C GLN A 210 -25.08 -2.68 1.74
N MET A 211 -24.84 -1.38 1.54
CA MET A 211 -25.37 -0.64 0.40
C MET A 211 -24.33 -0.39 -0.69
N HIS A 212 -23.08 -0.85 -0.56
CA HIS A 212 -22.00 -0.59 -1.54
C HIS A 212 -21.89 0.91 -1.89
N LEU A 213 -21.91 1.76 -0.86
CA LEU A 213 -21.82 3.22 -1.02
C LEU A 213 -20.47 3.71 -0.54
N GLU A 214 -19.97 4.77 -1.17
CA GLU A 214 -18.84 5.52 -0.63
C GLU A 214 -19.23 6.22 0.69
N ARG A 215 -18.25 6.41 1.58
CA ARG A 215 -18.46 7.03 2.91
C ARG A 215 -19.25 8.33 2.85
N LYS A 216 -18.89 9.19 1.89
CA LYS A 216 -19.54 10.48 1.66
C LYS A 216 -21.03 10.34 1.38
N GLU A 217 -21.38 9.42 0.49
CA GLU A 217 -22.77 9.17 0.12
C GLU A 217 -23.56 8.54 1.28
N ALA A 218 -22.94 7.61 2.01
CA ALA A 218 -23.53 6.99 3.19
C ALA A 218 -23.89 8.03 4.26
N VAL A 219 -22.97 8.96 4.55
CA VAL A 219 -23.19 10.06 5.52
C VAL A 219 -24.31 10.98 5.05
N TYR A 220 -24.30 11.43 3.79
CA TYR A 220 -25.32 12.35 3.29
C TYR A 220 -26.72 11.74 3.25
N LYS A 221 -26.86 10.50 2.79
CA LYS A 221 -28.15 9.82 2.77
C LYS A 221 -28.71 9.62 4.17
N LEU A 222 -27.86 9.24 5.13
CA LEU A 222 -28.29 9.09 6.51
C LEU A 222 -28.67 10.44 7.15
N ALA A 223 -27.89 11.50 6.90
CA ALA A 223 -28.21 12.85 7.36
C ALA A 223 -29.56 13.34 6.80
N GLN A 224 -29.85 13.06 5.52
CA GLN A 224 -31.10 13.42 4.86
C GLN A 224 -32.30 12.73 5.50
N GLU A 225 -32.23 11.42 5.76
CA GLU A 225 -33.32 10.69 6.44
C GLU A 225 -33.53 11.16 7.87
N LEU A 226 -32.45 11.57 8.55
CA LEU A 226 -32.50 12.19 9.88
C LEU A 226 -32.92 13.66 9.85
N LYS A 227 -33.23 14.22 8.67
CA LYS A 227 -33.61 15.63 8.47
C LYS A 227 -32.58 16.62 9.03
N ILE A 228 -31.31 16.25 9.02
CA ILE A 228 -30.20 17.13 9.38
C ILE A 228 -29.95 18.07 8.20
N ASP A 229 -30.21 19.37 8.39
CA ASP A 229 -30.08 20.35 7.32
C ASP A 229 -28.61 20.56 6.93
N LEU A 230 -28.27 20.06 5.73
CA LEU A 230 -26.96 20.12 5.10
C LEU A 230 -26.48 21.55 4.81
N ASN A 231 -27.41 22.50 4.66
CA ASN A 231 -27.14 23.90 4.32
C ASN A 231 -27.05 24.80 5.56
N SER A 232 -27.61 24.37 6.69
CA SER A 232 -27.58 25.10 7.97
C SER A 232 -26.31 24.90 8.79
N ILE A 233 -25.32 24.13 8.30
CA ILE A 233 -24.07 23.94 9.03
C ILE A 233 -23.35 25.28 9.06
N ALA A 234 -23.49 25.97 10.19
CA ALA A 234 -22.94 27.29 10.38
C ALA A 234 -21.40 27.24 10.30
N GLN A 235 -20.83 28.29 9.69
CA GLN A 235 -19.41 28.36 9.34
C GLN A 235 -18.51 28.28 10.58
N ASP A 236 -19.00 28.75 11.73
CA ASP A 236 -18.41 28.61 13.06
C ASP A 236 -18.21 27.14 13.46
N LYS A 237 -19.21 26.27 13.25
CA LYS A 237 -19.08 24.82 13.53
C LYS A 237 -18.01 24.16 12.66
N LEU A 238 -17.88 24.58 11.40
CA LEU A 238 -16.84 24.09 10.48
C LEU A 238 -15.45 24.61 10.86
N ASN A 239 -15.36 25.83 11.39
CA ASN A 239 -14.10 26.43 11.83
C ASN A 239 -13.53 25.73 13.08
N CYS A 240 -14.41 25.25 13.97
CA CYS A 240 -14.04 24.48 15.17
C CYS A 240 -13.64 23.02 14.90
N VAL A 241 -13.81 22.52 13.66
CA VAL A 241 -13.31 21.19 13.30
C VAL A 241 -11.81 21.29 13.11
N GLU A 242 -11.07 20.79 14.09
CA GLU A 242 -9.69 20.39 13.91
C GLU A 242 -9.66 19.35 12.80
N ILE A 243 -9.02 19.72 11.68
CA ILE A 243 -8.62 18.73 10.69
C ILE A 243 -7.61 17.89 11.45
N PRO A 244 -7.87 16.58 11.67
CA PRO A 244 -6.87 15.75 12.31
C PRO A 244 -5.57 15.97 11.56
N ASN A 245 -4.46 16.15 12.28
CA ASN A 245 -3.12 16.11 11.68
C ASN A 245 -2.80 14.72 11.06
N LYS A 246 -3.82 13.91 10.72
CA LYS A 246 -3.66 12.81 9.79
C LYS A 246 -3.59 13.38 8.39
N MET A 247 -2.33 13.54 7.97
CA MET A 247 -1.83 13.85 6.64
C MET A 247 -1.78 15.34 6.29
N CYS A 248 -0.93 16.08 7.01
CA CYS A 248 0.05 16.86 6.24
C CYS A 248 0.85 15.83 5.41
N SER A 249 0.56 15.68 4.12
CA SER A 249 1.51 14.98 3.26
C SER A 249 2.71 15.90 3.04
N TYR A 250 3.70 15.69 3.88
CA TYR A 250 4.97 15.15 3.46
C TYR A 250 4.99 14.48 2.06
N ASN A 251 4.68 15.20 0.98
CA ASN A 251 4.88 14.68 -0.40
C ASN A 251 6.35 14.34 -0.65
N ASN A 252 7.22 15.01 0.11
CA ASN A 252 8.64 14.71 0.19
C ASN A 252 9.01 13.91 1.44
N ALA A 253 8.11 13.23 2.18
CA ALA A 253 8.53 12.35 3.28
C ALA A 253 8.08 10.90 3.15
N LEU A 254 8.97 10.01 3.57
CA LEU A 254 8.71 8.60 3.74
C LEU A 254 8.09 8.39 5.13
N ILE A 255 6.85 7.91 5.15
CA ILE A 255 6.11 7.64 6.39
C ILE A 255 6.48 6.25 6.91
N LEU A 256 7.03 6.24 8.11
CA LEU A 256 7.35 5.07 8.92
C LEU A 256 6.26 4.92 9.99
N GLN A 257 5.82 3.70 10.27
CA GLN A 257 4.78 3.46 11.28
C GLN A 257 5.33 2.68 12.45
N LYS A 258 5.22 3.22 13.66
CA LYS A 258 5.58 2.52 14.89
C LYS A 258 4.32 1.92 15.51
N LYS A 259 4.40 0.66 15.91
CA LYS A 259 3.36 -0.05 16.67
C LYS A 259 4.01 -1.13 17.49
N GLU A 260 3.68 -1.20 18.77
CA GLU A 260 4.13 -2.25 19.67
C GLU A 260 3.25 -3.49 19.51
N LEU A 261 3.91 -4.64 19.30
CA LEU A 261 3.25 -5.92 19.25
C LEU A 261 3.21 -6.55 20.64
N LYS A 262 2.07 -7.16 20.97
CA LYS A 262 1.90 -7.86 22.25
C LYS A 262 2.63 -9.18 22.21
N GLU A 263 3.31 -9.51 23.32
CA GLU A 263 3.89 -10.83 23.52
C GLU A 263 2.77 -11.88 23.59
N ILE A 264 3.05 -13.06 23.02
CA ILE A 264 2.13 -14.19 22.99
C ILE A 264 2.80 -15.44 23.58
N SER A 265 1.99 -16.30 24.20
CA SER A 265 2.44 -17.61 24.67
C SER A 265 2.15 -18.67 23.62
N LEU A 266 3.20 -19.35 23.13
CA LEU A 266 3.06 -20.46 22.17
C LEU A 266 2.19 -21.61 22.70
N LYS A 267 2.13 -21.80 24.02
CA LYS A 267 1.32 -22.85 24.67
C LYS A 267 -0.17 -22.68 24.43
N GLU A 268 -0.66 -21.44 24.28
CA GLU A 268 -2.08 -21.12 24.07
C GLU A 268 -2.62 -21.58 22.72
N PHE A 269 -1.73 -21.91 21.78
CA PHE A 269 -2.09 -22.32 20.43
C PHE A 269 -2.17 -23.85 20.24
N GLY A 270 -1.92 -24.63 21.30
CA GLY A 270 -1.94 -26.09 21.25
C GLY A 270 -0.87 -26.65 20.30
N LEU A 271 0.29 -25.99 20.27
CA LEU A 271 1.41 -26.38 19.43
C LEU A 271 2.19 -27.51 20.08
N GLU A 272 2.63 -28.44 19.24
CA GLU A 272 3.46 -29.57 19.61
C GLU A 272 4.90 -29.28 19.18
N ASP A 273 5.86 -29.95 19.81
CA ASP A 273 7.23 -29.96 19.31
C ASP A 273 7.24 -30.56 17.91
N CYS A 274 8.02 -29.94 17.02
CA CYS A 274 8.06 -30.36 15.63
C CYS A 274 8.82 -31.70 15.53
N ASN A 275 8.09 -32.80 15.54
CA ASN A 275 8.65 -34.11 15.19
C ASN A 275 8.93 -34.10 13.69
N TYR A 276 10.21 -34.23 13.34
CA TYR A 276 10.76 -34.11 11.98
C TYR A 276 9.86 -34.74 10.89
N PHE A 277 9.10 -33.90 10.18
CA PHE A 277 8.36 -34.31 8.98
C PHE A 277 9.34 -34.42 7.82
N THR A 278 9.97 -35.59 7.62
CA THR A 278 11.08 -35.78 6.67
C THR A 278 10.82 -35.18 5.28
N SER A 279 9.59 -35.28 4.77
CA SER A 279 9.22 -34.72 3.46
C SER A 279 9.08 -33.20 3.44
N PHE A 280 8.64 -32.56 4.54
CA PHE A 280 8.62 -31.10 4.67
C PHE A 280 10.04 -30.58 4.80
N PHE A 281 10.79 -31.10 5.76
CA PHE A 281 12.14 -30.61 6.08
C PHE A 281 13.10 -30.80 4.91
N LYS A 282 13.06 -31.95 4.23
CA LYS A 282 13.86 -32.16 3.01
C LYS A 282 13.48 -31.19 1.88
N ARG A 283 12.20 -30.85 1.74
CA ARG A 283 11.72 -29.91 0.71
C ARG A 283 12.13 -28.48 1.01
N GLU A 284 12.03 -28.06 2.27
CA GLU A 284 12.39 -26.72 2.72
C GLU A 284 13.89 -26.57 3.02
N ASN A 285 14.69 -27.62 2.81
CA ASN A 285 16.11 -27.71 3.13
C ASN A 285 16.42 -27.34 4.60
N LEU A 286 15.57 -27.82 5.52
CA LEU A 286 15.69 -27.61 6.96
C LEU A 286 16.27 -28.85 7.64
N GLU A 287 17.12 -28.61 8.63
CA GLU A 287 17.76 -29.63 9.45
C GLU A 287 17.14 -29.68 10.85
N LYS A 288 17.46 -30.74 11.61
CA LYS A 288 16.95 -30.90 12.98
C LYS A 288 17.41 -29.77 13.91
N ARG A 289 18.64 -29.28 13.74
CA ARG A 289 19.18 -28.17 14.54
C ARG A 289 18.38 -26.88 14.39
N ASP A 290 17.78 -26.66 13.21
CA ASP A 290 16.98 -25.47 12.92
C ASP A 290 15.71 -25.41 13.77
N ILE A 291 15.15 -26.59 14.09
CA ILE A 291 13.97 -26.71 14.94
C ILE A 291 14.27 -26.14 16.32
N GLU A 292 15.42 -26.48 16.89
CA GLU A 292 15.84 -26.02 18.20
C GLU A 292 16.23 -24.54 18.15
N GLU A 293 17.08 -24.16 17.19
CA GLU A 293 17.61 -22.81 17.06
C GLU A 293 16.52 -21.75 16.81
N PHE A 294 15.54 -22.05 15.95
CA PHE A 294 14.44 -21.13 15.62
C PHE A 294 13.14 -21.46 16.37
N ASN A 295 13.18 -22.42 17.30
CA ASN A 295 12.04 -22.89 18.08
C ASN A 295 10.82 -23.24 17.19
N ILE A 296 11.07 -23.93 16.08
CA ILE A 296 10.03 -24.29 15.10
C ILE A 296 9.05 -25.27 15.75
N LYS A 297 7.76 -24.97 15.64
CA LYS A 297 6.68 -25.80 16.21
C LYS A 297 5.79 -26.41 15.14
N TYR A 298 4.96 -27.36 15.54
CA TYR A 298 3.95 -27.94 14.67
C TYR A 298 2.54 -27.76 15.24
N ALA A 299 1.62 -27.33 14.40
CA ALA A 299 0.20 -27.24 14.71
C ALA A 299 -0.50 -28.56 14.36
N GLY A 300 -0.54 -29.46 15.34
CA GLY A 300 -1.06 -30.82 15.21
C GLY A 300 -2.59 -30.94 15.31
N LYS A 301 -3.08 -32.00 15.96
CA LYS A 301 -4.52 -32.24 16.09
C LYS A 301 -5.17 -31.32 17.12
N ASN A 302 -4.41 -30.95 18.15
CA ASN A 302 -4.88 -30.18 19.29
C ASN A 302 -4.80 -28.66 19.08
N SER A 303 -4.23 -28.21 17.96
CA SER A 303 -4.11 -26.79 17.66
C SER A 303 -5.44 -26.17 17.20
N LYS A 304 -5.52 -24.84 17.24
CA LYS A 304 -6.65 -24.10 16.65
C LYS A 304 -6.87 -24.51 15.18
N ASN A 305 -8.14 -24.66 14.78
CA ASN A 305 -8.52 -25.23 13.48
C ASN A 305 -7.84 -24.56 12.28
N TYR A 306 -7.69 -23.23 12.29
CA TYR A 306 -7.07 -22.49 11.18
C TYR A 306 -5.54 -22.69 11.06
N LEU A 307 -4.89 -23.13 12.13
CA LEU A 307 -3.45 -23.44 12.16
C LEU A 307 -3.14 -24.90 11.85
N LYS A 308 -4.13 -25.80 11.89
CA LYS A 308 -3.91 -27.25 11.77
C LYS A 308 -3.10 -27.62 10.54
N ARG A 309 -2.20 -28.60 10.71
CA ARG A 309 -1.29 -29.15 9.70
C ARG A 309 -0.29 -28.13 9.16
N ARG A 310 0.19 -27.24 10.02
CA ARG A 310 1.18 -26.21 9.64
C ARG A 310 2.42 -26.30 10.49
N VAL A 311 3.56 -26.04 9.86
CA VAL A 311 4.82 -25.79 10.54
C VAL A 311 4.87 -24.31 10.89
N CYS A 312 5.07 -24.03 12.16
CA CYS A 312 4.94 -22.71 12.76
C CYS A 312 6.31 -22.15 13.10
N PHE A 313 6.59 -20.96 12.57
CA PHE A 313 7.81 -20.19 12.80
C PHE A 313 7.48 -19.04 13.76
N PRO A 314 7.88 -19.11 15.04
CA PRO A 314 7.69 -18.02 15.99
C PRO A 314 8.44 -16.77 15.54
N VAL A 315 7.76 -15.63 15.56
CA VAL A 315 8.31 -14.32 15.22
C VAL A 315 8.65 -13.61 16.53
N LYS A 316 9.90 -13.19 16.67
CA LYS A 316 10.40 -12.48 17.84
C LYS A 316 10.62 -11.00 17.53
N ASP A 317 10.38 -10.15 18.52
CA ASP A 317 10.78 -8.74 18.47
C ASP A 317 12.29 -8.58 18.73
N GLU A 318 12.82 -7.36 18.70
CA GLU A 318 14.25 -7.08 18.91
C GLU A 318 14.78 -7.54 20.29
N ASN A 319 13.89 -7.75 21.26
CA ASN A 319 14.24 -8.20 22.61
C ASN A 319 14.12 -9.72 22.76
N GLY A 320 13.74 -10.44 21.70
CA GLY A 320 13.58 -11.89 21.71
C GLY A 320 12.21 -12.36 22.24
N ARG A 321 11.27 -11.44 22.52
CA ARG A 321 9.91 -11.80 22.95
C ARG A 321 9.12 -12.31 21.76
N VAL A 322 8.36 -13.38 21.92
CA VAL A 322 7.54 -13.92 20.83
C VAL A 322 6.30 -13.06 20.68
N VAL A 323 6.17 -12.36 19.55
CA VAL A 323 5.07 -11.41 19.28
C VAL A 323 4.07 -11.91 18.22
N GLY A 324 4.38 -13.05 17.61
CA GLY A 324 3.57 -13.62 16.54
C GLY A 324 4.13 -14.92 16.00
N MET A 325 3.46 -15.47 15.00
CA MET A 325 3.88 -16.66 14.28
C MET A 325 3.48 -16.57 12.80
N ILE A 326 4.35 -17.07 11.93
CA ILE A 326 4.03 -17.39 10.54
C ILE A 326 3.97 -18.90 10.40
N CYS A 327 2.90 -19.42 9.80
CA CYS A 327 2.62 -20.85 9.77
C CYS A 327 2.49 -21.34 8.32
N LYS A 328 3.48 -22.09 7.84
CA LYS A 328 3.52 -22.67 6.50
C LYS A 328 2.76 -24.00 6.46
N ASN A 329 1.99 -24.23 5.41
CA ASN A 329 1.32 -25.51 5.19
C ASN A 329 2.35 -26.64 5.11
N ALA A 330 2.14 -27.72 5.89
CA ALA A 330 3.07 -28.84 5.89
C ALA A 330 3.07 -29.59 4.54
N ILE A 331 1.95 -29.55 3.82
CA ILE A 331 1.80 -30.16 2.49
C ILE A 331 1.81 -29.11 1.39
N THR A 332 2.22 -29.52 0.19
CA THR A 332 2.25 -28.63 -0.98
C THR A 332 0.85 -28.43 -1.57
N LYS A 333 0.69 -27.38 -2.39
CA LYS A 333 -0.53 -27.12 -3.17
C LYS A 333 -0.97 -28.35 -3.98
N LYS A 334 -0.03 -29.04 -4.63
CA LYS A 334 -0.28 -30.26 -5.41
C LYS A 334 -0.85 -31.40 -4.54
N VAL A 335 -0.26 -31.65 -3.38
CA VAL A 335 -0.72 -32.69 -2.44
C VAL A 335 -2.08 -32.33 -1.86
N HIS A 336 -2.32 -31.05 -1.54
CA HIS A 336 -3.63 -30.57 -1.10
C HIS A 336 -4.72 -30.89 -2.12
N TYR A 337 -4.57 -30.49 -3.38
CA TYR A 337 -5.58 -30.80 -4.40
C TYR A 337 -5.78 -32.30 -4.56
N TYR A 338 -4.70 -33.09 -4.58
CA TYR A 338 -4.82 -34.54 -4.66
C TYR A 338 -5.65 -35.14 -3.50
N GLU A 339 -5.41 -34.70 -2.27
CA GLU A 339 -6.20 -35.13 -1.11
C GLU A 339 -7.67 -34.68 -1.20
N GLN A 340 -7.92 -33.44 -1.65
CA GLN A 340 -9.27 -32.90 -1.73
C GLN A 340 -10.09 -33.51 -2.87
N ILE A 341 -9.48 -33.83 -4.02
CA ILE A 341 -10.13 -34.56 -5.12
C ILE A 341 -10.68 -35.90 -4.59
N LYS A 342 -9.85 -36.65 -3.84
CA LYS A 342 -10.25 -37.92 -3.25
C LYS A 342 -11.36 -37.76 -2.19
N LYS A 343 -11.20 -36.80 -1.28
CA LYS A 343 -12.17 -36.57 -0.19
C LYS A 343 -13.53 -36.11 -0.69
N LEU A 344 -13.56 -35.26 -1.72
CA LEU A 344 -14.79 -34.72 -2.31
C LEU A 344 -15.41 -35.66 -3.35
N GLN A 345 -14.76 -36.78 -3.66
CA GLN A 345 -15.20 -37.77 -4.67
C GLN A 345 -15.57 -37.09 -6.00
N LEU A 346 -14.74 -36.16 -6.47
CA LEU A 346 -15.01 -35.42 -7.70
C LEU A 346 -14.93 -36.36 -8.91
N SER A 347 -15.91 -36.26 -9.82
CA SER A 347 -16.01 -37.09 -11.02
C SER A 347 -14.70 -37.11 -11.81
N GLU A 348 -14.30 -38.29 -12.29
CA GLU A 348 -13.12 -38.44 -13.14
C GLU A 348 -13.25 -37.66 -14.45
N GLU A 349 -14.48 -37.50 -14.95
CA GLU A 349 -14.83 -36.77 -16.18
C GLU A 349 -14.53 -35.27 -16.13
N LEU A 350 -14.45 -34.68 -14.93
CA LEU A 350 -14.09 -33.27 -14.78
C LEU A 350 -12.62 -33.03 -15.10
N SER A 351 -12.34 -31.96 -15.84
CA SER A 351 -10.97 -31.52 -16.10
C SER A 351 -10.23 -31.21 -14.79
N TYR A 352 -8.91 -31.25 -14.81
CA TYR A 352 -8.11 -30.91 -13.62
C TYR A 352 -8.34 -29.46 -13.17
N GLU A 353 -8.51 -28.54 -14.11
CA GLU A 353 -8.79 -27.13 -13.82
C GLU A 353 -10.16 -26.93 -13.15
N ASP A 354 -11.19 -27.66 -13.59
CA ASP A 354 -12.53 -27.55 -12.99
C ASP A 354 -12.56 -28.18 -11.59
N LYS A 355 -11.83 -29.30 -11.40
CA LYS A 355 -11.59 -29.86 -10.07
C LYS A 355 -10.92 -28.84 -9.14
N GLN A 356 -9.91 -28.12 -9.63
CA GLN A 356 -9.25 -27.05 -8.86
C GLN A 356 -10.22 -25.93 -8.49
N LYS A 357 -11.02 -25.42 -9.43
CA LYS A 357 -12.02 -24.37 -9.18
C LYS A 357 -13.02 -24.78 -8.09
N ILE A 358 -13.53 -26.02 -8.15
CA ILE A 358 -14.46 -26.55 -7.14
C ILE A 358 -13.78 -26.62 -5.76
N ILE A 359 -12.54 -27.09 -5.71
CA ILE A 359 -11.77 -27.18 -4.46
C ILE A 359 -11.50 -25.80 -3.90
N ASP A 360 -11.11 -24.82 -4.72
CA ASP A 360 -10.79 -23.47 -4.28
C ASP A 360 -12.01 -22.73 -3.72
N GLN A 361 -13.22 -23.03 -4.21
CA GLN A 361 -14.46 -22.49 -3.66
C GLN A 361 -14.81 -23.06 -2.27
N LYS A 362 -14.43 -24.32 -2.00
CA LYS A 362 -14.81 -25.02 -0.75
C LYS A 362 -13.72 -24.96 0.32
N VAL A 363 -12.48 -25.28 -0.07
CA VAL A 363 -11.31 -25.43 0.81
C VAL A 363 -10.05 -24.94 0.08
N PRO A 364 -9.90 -23.60 -0.11
CA PRO A 364 -8.77 -23.05 -0.84
C PRO A 364 -7.44 -23.40 -0.18
N TYR A 365 -6.44 -23.67 -1.01
CA TYR A 365 -5.07 -23.86 -0.51
C TYR A 365 -4.51 -22.51 -0.05
N VAL A 366 -4.17 -22.44 1.23
CA VAL A 366 -3.48 -21.28 1.82
C VAL A 366 -2.10 -21.73 2.28
N GLU A 367 -1.06 -21.21 1.65
CA GLU A 367 0.31 -21.61 1.95
C GLU A 367 0.77 -21.11 3.33
N TYR A 368 0.57 -19.82 3.62
CA TYR A 368 0.96 -19.20 4.88
C TYR A 368 -0.23 -18.57 5.59
N VAL A 369 -0.26 -18.70 6.91
CA VAL A 369 -1.20 -17.97 7.80
C VAL A 369 -0.45 -17.40 8.98
N THR A 370 -0.99 -16.36 9.59
CA THR A 370 -0.54 -15.84 10.89
C THR A 370 -1.45 -16.34 12.00
N ASN A 371 -0.99 -16.28 13.26
CA ASN A 371 -1.91 -16.40 14.39
C ASN A 371 -2.85 -15.19 14.44
N GLU A 372 -4.05 -15.40 15.00
CA GLU A 372 -5.01 -14.32 15.26
C GLU A 372 -4.37 -13.21 16.10
N GLY A 373 -4.60 -11.96 15.70
CA GLY A 373 -4.09 -10.77 16.39
C GLY A 373 -2.65 -10.37 16.02
N PHE A 374 -1.89 -11.23 15.33
CA PHE A 374 -0.54 -10.87 14.88
C PHE A 374 -0.55 -10.02 13.61
N ASP A 375 0.14 -8.90 13.68
CA ASP A 375 0.27 -7.94 12.58
C ASP A 375 1.70 -7.96 12.02
N LYS A 376 1.91 -8.83 11.02
CA LYS A 376 3.21 -9.04 10.39
C LYS A 376 3.81 -7.79 9.75
N SER A 377 3.00 -6.77 9.45
CA SER A 377 3.48 -5.50 8.90
C SER A 377 4.32 -4.68 9.90
N PHE A 378 4.41 -5.09 11.16
CA PHE A 378 5.21 -4.46 12.20
C PHE A 378 6.23 -5.42 12.82
N ALA A 379 6.61 -6.46 12.09
CA ALA A 379 7.62 -7.41 12.52
C ALA A 379 8.52 -7.82 11.35
N LEU A 380 9.76 -8.18 11.68
CA LEU A 380 10.70 -8.83 10.79
C LEU A 380 11.10 -10.17 11.43
N TYR A 381 10.99 -11.26 10.68
CA TYR A 381 11.45 -12.55 11.16
C TYR A 381 12.97 -12.52 11.35
N ASN A 382 13.45 -13.12 12.45
CA ASN A 382 14.87 -13.16 12.84
C ASN A 382 15.53 -11.80 13.16
N LEU A 383 14.72 -10.76 13.46
CA LEU A 383 15.23 -9.44 13.83
C LEU A 383 16.08 -9.49 15.11
N ASP A 384 15.68 -10.30 16.10
CA ASP A 384 16.36 -10.47 17.40
C ASP A 384 17.81 -10.90 17.28
N LYS A 385 18.15 -11.64 16.22
CA LYS A 385 19.53 -12.00 15.88
C LYS A 385 20.19 -10.95 14.98
N ALA A 386 19.49 -10.48 13.95
CA ALA A 386 20.06 -9.55 12.97
C ALA A 386 20.55 -8.23 13.60
N VAL A 387 19.84 -7.70 14.61
CA VAL A 387 20.24 -6.46 15.30
C VAL A 387 21.50 -6.61 16.16
N LYS A 388 21.92 -7.85 16.46
CA LYS A 388 23.13 -8.15 17.24
C LYS A 388 24.34 -8.44 16.35
N SER A 389 24.14 -8.53 15.03
CA SER A 389 25.24 -8.75 14.09
C SER A 389 26.15 -7.53 14.05
N VAL A 390 27.46 -7.78 13.98
CA VAL A 390 28.49 -6.75 13.79
C VAL A 390 28.80 -6.49 12.31
N GLU A 391 28.20 -7.27 11.41
CA GLU A 391 28.42 -7.14 9.97
C GLU A 391 27.67 -5.94 9.39
N ASN A 392 28.32 -5.18 8.50
CA ASN A 392 27.68 -4.11 7.72
C ASN A 392 26.92 -4.66 6.50
N GLU A 393 26.26 -5.80 6.66
CA GLU A 393 25.49 -6.47 5.61
C GLU A 393 24.12 -6.86 6.17
N LEU A 394 23.11 -6.89 5.33
CA LEU A 394 21.78 -7.40 5.68
C LEU A 394 21.12 -8.05 4.50
N PHE A 395 20.66 -9.28 4.71
CA PHE A 395 19.92 -10.04 3.72
C PHE A 395 18.44 -9.95 4.06
N ILE A 396 17.62 -9.51 3.11
CA ILE A 396 16.18 -9.37 3.28
C ILE A 396 15.50 -10.41 2.39
N CYS A 397 14.93 -11.42 3.02
CA CYS A 397 14.17 -12.49 2.39
C CYS A 397 12.67 -12.30 2.57
N LYS A 398 11.89 -13.02 1.77
CA LYS A 398 10.43 -12.94 1.80
C LYS A 398 9.82 -13.75 2.95
N MET A 399 10.24 -14.99 3.16
CA MET A 399 9.61 -15.92 4.11
C MET A 399 10.62 -16.55 5.09
N PRO A 400 10.17 -17.05 6.26
CA PRO A 400 11.06 -17.60 7.30
C PRO A 400 11.96 -18.77 6.86
N ASP A 401 11.45 -19.65 6.02
CA ASP A 401 12.20 -20.77 5.42
C ASP A 401 13.43 -20.29 4.64
N ASP A 402 13.30 -19.20 3.87
CA ASP A 402 14.44 -18.59 3.17
C ASP A 402 15.45 -17.97 4.13
N VAL A 403 14.97 -17.37 5.22
CA VAL A 403 15.83 -16.78 6.24
C VAL A 403 16.67 -17.85 6.91
N ILE A 404 16.05 -18.95 7.34
CA ILE A 404 16.74 -20.05 8.03
C ILE A 404 17.78 -20.67 7.10
N ARG A 405 17.37 -21.01 5.87
CA ARG A 405 18.27 -21.57 4.85
C ARG A 405 19.48 -20.68 4.61
N LEU A 406 19.25 -19.40 4.31
CA LEU A 406 20.33 -18.47 4.00
C LEU A 406 21.23 -18.19 5.20
N ALA A 407 20.64 -18.07 6.40
CA ALA A 407 21.40 -17.90 7.64
C ALA A 407 22.34 -19.08 7.91
N ASN A 408 21.84 -20.30 7.72
CA ASN A 408 22.61 -21.52 7.91
C ASN A 408 23.71 -21.70 6.87
N GLU A 409 23.39 -21.52 5.60
CA GLU A 409 24.34 -21.74 4.51
C GLU A 409 25.43 -20.66 4.52
N LEU A 410 25.09 -19.39 4.74
CA LEU A 410 26.11 -18.33 4.83
C LEU A 410 26.81 -18.25 6.20
N GLY A 411 26.32 -18.96 7.22
CA GLY A 411 26.80 -18.82 8.60
C GLY A 411 26.55 -17.43 9.18
N LYS A 412 25.47 -16.77 8.75
CA LYS A 412 25.20 -15.34 8.95
C LYS A 412 23.91 -15.11 9.74
N SER A 413 23.99 -14.25 10.76
CA SER A 413 22.84 -13.92 11.63
C SER A 413 22.04 -12.69 11.17
N ASN A 414 22.61 -11.88 10.28
CA ASN A 414 22.05 -10.69 9.63
C ASN A 414 21.13 -11.01 8.44
N VAL A 415 20.26 -12.00 8.60
CA VAL A 415 19.24 -12.34 7.61
C VAL A 415 17.86 -12.12 8.23
N VAL A 416 16.99 -11.39 7.56
CA VAL A 416 15.63 -11.06 8.05
C VAL A 416 14.55 -11.40 7.05
N GLY A 417 13.35 -11.68 7.54
CA GLY A 417 12.18 -12.02 6.71
C GLY A 417 11.06 -10.99 6.81
N ILE A 418 10.57 -10.48 5.68
CA ILE A 418 9.46 -9.50 5.64
C ILE A 418 8.07 -10.15 5.70
N MET A 419 7.98 -11.46 5.51
CA MET A 419 6.76 -12.28 5.67
C MET A 419 5.60 -11.86 4.74
N GLN A 420 5.88 -11.11 3.69
CA GLN A 420 4.93 -10.59 2.71
C GLN A 420 5.66 -10.16 1.43
N GLU A 421 4.92 -9.69 0.42
CA GLU A 421 5.48 -9.34 -0.90
C GLU A 421 6.32 -8.05 -0.87
N GLU A 422 5.88 -7.06 -0.09
CA GLU A 422 6.50 -5.75 -0.05
C GLU A 422 6.80 -5.30 1.37
N ILE A 423 7.88 -4.54 1.53
CA ILE A 423 8.23 -3.95 2.82
C ILE A 423 7.14 -2.94 3.20
N SER A 424 6.53 -3.13 4.38
CA SER A 424 5.52 -2.22 4.94
C SER A 424 6.16 -1.02 5.64
N LYS A 425 5.34 0.00 5.93
CA LYS A 425 5.77 1.17 6.73
C LYS A 425 6.29 0.80 8.12
N GLY A 426 5.71 -0.24 8.74
CA GLY A 426 6.16 -0.75 10.03
C GLY A 426 7.50 -1.48 9.97
N GLN A 427 7.73 -2.25 8.92
CA GLN A 427 9.02 -2.90 8.69
C GLN A 427 10.11 -1.89 8.32
N LEU A 428 9.78 -0.86 7.53
CA LEU A 428 10.71 0.26 7.28
C LEU A 428 11.06 0.99 8.58
N TYR A 429 10.11 1.17 9.50
CA TYR A 429 10.39 1.73 10.82
C TYR A 429 11.39 0.87 11.60
N LEU A 430 11.23 -0.46 11.60
CA LEU A 430 12.18 -1.36 12.28
C LEU A 430 13.58 -1.29 11.65
N LEU A 431 13.68 -1.32 10.32
CA LEU A 431 14.95 -1.18 9.62
C LEU A 431 15.62 0.18 9.93
N TYR A 432 14.84 1.24 9.94
CA TYR A 432 15.30 2.57 10.33
C TYR A 432 15.79 2.60 11.77
N LYS A 433 14.97 2.15 12.71
CA LYS A 433 15.25 2.18 14.16
C LYS A 433 16.60 1.54 14.48
N HIS A 434 16.88 0.39 13.87
CA HIS A 434 18.07 -0.41 14.20
C HIS A 434 19.29 -0.12 13.32
N PHE A 435 19.10 0.34 12.09
CA PHE A 435 20.20 0.48 11.12
C PHE A 435 20.39 1.91 10.60
N LYS A 436 19.70 2.92 11.16
CA LYS A 436 19.80 4.34 10.72
C LYS A 436 21.25 4.83 10.57
N ASP A 437 22.13 4.45 11.49
CA ASP A 437 23.51 4.95 11.55
C ASP A 437 24.45 4.22 10.58
N LEU A 438 24.01 3.08 10.02
CA LEU A 438 24.78 2.28 9.06
C LEU A 438 24.33 2.49 7.61
N ARG A 439 23.25 3.25 7.36
CA ARG A 439 22.57 3.37 6.05
C ARG A 439 23.48 3.63 4.84
N GLY A 440 24.54 4.42 4.99
CA GLY A 440 25.44 4.73 3.88
C GLY A 440 26.49 3.67 3.56
N LYS A 441 26.86 2.84 4.54
CA LYS A 441 27.91 1.82 4.43
C LYS A 441 27.37 0.41 4.32
N MET A 442 26.17 0.18 4.86
CA MET A 442 25.54 -1.13 4.94
C MET A 442 25.11 -1.64 3.57
N LYS A 443 25.53 -2.85 3.22
CA LYS A 443 25.09 -3.54 1.99
C LYS A 443 23.79 -4.29 2.27
N ILE A 444 22.73 -3.95 1.54
CA ILE A 444 21.46 -4.67 1.61
C ILE A 444 21.35 -5.60 0.40
N TYR A 445 21.12 -6.88 0.66
CA TYR A 445 20.82 -7.89 -0.35
C TYR A 445 19.32 -8.21 -0.33
N LEU A 446 18.60 -7.78 -1.36
CA LEU A 446 17.21 -8.15 -1.60
C LEU A 446 17.17 -9.52 -2.28
N CYS A 447 16.72 -10.52 -1.53
CA CYS A 447 16.69 -11.91 -1.97
C CYS A 447 15.37 -12.23 -2.69
N TYR A 448 15.44 -12.87 -3.85
CA TYR A 448 14.27 -13.25 -4.66
C TYR A 448 14.46 -14.62 -5.32
N LYS A 449 13.38 -15.34 -5.63
CA LYS A 449 13.44 -16.71 -6.17
C LYS A 449 13.24 -16.82 -7.67
N GLU A 450 12.49 -15.90 -8.26
CA GLU A 450 12.02 -16.01 -9.65
C GLU A 450 12.33 -14.74 -10.44
N ASN A 451 12.65 -14.88 -11.73
CA ASN A 451 12.84 -13.75 -12.65
C ASN A 451 11.53 -13.36 -13.35
N SER A 452 10.38 -13.49 -12.69
CA SER A 452 9.10 -13.04 -13.26
C SER A 452 9.02 -11.51 -13.25
N GLU A 453 8.30 -10.91 -14.21
CA GLU A 453 8.15 -9.45 -14.27
C GLU A 453 7.53 -8.87 -12.99
N GLU A 454 6.58 -9.60 -12.40
CA GLU A 454 5.91 -9.18 -11.17
C GLU A 454 6.85 -9.22 -9.95
N GLU A 455 7.67 -10.26 -9.82
CA GLU A 455 8.67 -10.37 -8.75
C GLU A 455 9.74 -9.27 -8.89
N ILE A 456 10.21 -9.01 -10.11
CA ILE A 456 11.16 -7.92 -10.38
C ILE A 456 10.54 -6.57 -10.02
N LYS A 457 9.27 -6.33 -10.38
CA LYS A 457 8.58 -5.08 -10.03
C LYS A 457 8.49 -4.88 -8.51
N ARG A 458 8.14 -5.94 -7.76
CA ARG A 458 8.09 -5.92 -6.29
C ARG A 458 9.47 -5.68 -5.68
N LEU A 459 10.50 -6.34 -6.19
CA LEU A 459 11.89 -6.16 -5.78
C LEU A 459 12.36 -4.72 -6.00
N MET A 460 12.07 -4.12 -7.16
CA MET A 460 12.41 -2.73 -7.45
C MET A 460 11.64 -1.75 -6.56
N ASN A 461 10.39 -2.03 -6.20
CA ASN A 461 9.63 -1.21 -5.26
C ASN A 461 10.23 -1.27 -3.85
N ASN A 462 10.62 -2.46 -3.38
CA ASN A 462 11.31 -2.63 -2.11
C ASN A 462 12.66 -1.91 -2.08
N ALA A 463 13.45 -2.00 -3.16
CA ALA A 463 14.70 -1.26 -3.32
C ALA A 463 14.48 0.26 -3.23
N ARG A 464 13.48 0.79 -3.96
CA ARG A 464 13.12 2.21 -3.91
C ARG A 464 12.80 2.66 -2.49
N LYS A 465 11.94 1.93 -1.76
CA LYS A 465 11.58 2.26 -0.37
C LYS A 465 12.79 2.32 0.56
N LEU A 466 13.76 1.43 0.37
CA LEU A 466 15.00 1.40 1.16
C LEU A 466 15.97 2.54 0.78
N GLN A 467 16.06 2.90 -0.50
CA GLN A 467 16.86 4.06 -0.91
C GLN A 467 16.24 5.37 -0.45
N GLU A 468 14.92 5.50 -0.52
CA GLU A 468 14.17 6.62 0.09
C GLU A 468 14.41 6.69 1.61
N LEU A 469 14.62 5.54 2.26
CA LEU A 469 15.01 5.47 3.67
C LEU A 469 16.48 5.86 3.90
N GLY A 470 17.30 5.99 2.86
CA GLY A 470 18.70 6.42 2.92
C GLY A 470 19.74 5.32 2.71
N PHE A 471 19.34 4.08 2.43
CA PHE A 471 20.30 3.01 2.13
C PHE A 471 20.89 3.16 0.74
N LYS A 472 22.21 3.33 0.64
CA LYS A 472 22.89 3.58 -0.65
C LYS A 472 23.27 2.31 -1.40
N LYS A 473 23.66 1.24 -0.69
CA LYS A 473 24.22 0.02 -1.29
C LYS A 473 23.18 -1.11 -1.27
N ILE A 474 22.35 -1.17 -2.30
CA ILE A 474 21.31 -2.22 -2.44
C ILE A 474 21.65 -3.12 -3.62
N TYR A 475 21.62 -4.43 -3.40
CA TYR A 475 21.90 -5.46 -4.37
C TYR A 475 20.71 -6.41 -4.49
N LYS A 476 20.46 -6.91 -5.70
CA LYS A 476 19.55 -8.05 -5.90
C LYS A 476 20.35 -9.34 -5.87
N MET A 477 19.83 -10.33 -5.15
CA MET A 477 20.43 -11.65 -5.01
C MET A 477 19.38 -12.72 -5.30
N MET A 478 19.66 -13.59 -6.28
CA MET A 478 18.77 -14.69 -6.62
C MET A 478 19.00 -15.88 -5.70
N LEU A 479 17.95 -16.38 -5.06
CA LEU A 479 17.98 -17.59 -4.25
C LEU A 479 17.64 -18.78 -5.15
N VAL A 480 18.65 -19.60 -5.45
CA VAL A 480 18.46 -20.85 -6.21
C VAL A 480 17.90 -21.92 -5.28
N GLU A 481 17.08 -22.83 -5.80
CA GLU A 481 16.47 -23.92 -5.02
C GLU A 481 17.44 -25.05 -4.63
N THR A 482 18.70 -24.98 -5.07
CA THR A 482 19.71 -26.02 -4.78
C THR A 482 20.32 -25.85 -3.40
N SER A 483 20.44 -26.95 -2.64
CA SER A 483 21.07 -27.03 -1.31
C SER A 483 22.61 -27.01 -1.35
N ILE A 484 23.19 -26.38 -2.36
CA ILE A 484 24.64 -26.39 -2.60
C ILE A 484 25.19 -25.03 -2.20
N PHE A 485 25.94 -24.98 -1.09
CA PHE A 485 26.61 -23.77 -0.60
C PHE A 485 27.34 -23.00 -1.72
N ALA A 486 28.09 -23.69 -2.58
CA ALA A 486 28.82 -23.09 -3.70
C ALA A 486 27.91 -22.31 -4.68
N VAL A 487 26.65 -22.71 -4.83
CA VAL A 487 25.69 -22.02 -5.72
C VAL A 487 25.19 -20.73 -5.07
N LEU A 488 24.99 -20.71 -3.75
CA LEU A 488 24.62 -19.49 -3.03
C LEU A 488 25.78 -18.52 -2.87
N GLU A 489 26.99 -19.03 -2.63
CA GLU A 489 28.22 -18.24 -2.66
C GLU A 489 28.40 -17.61 -4.06
N PHE A 490 28.16 -18.37 -5.13
CA PHE A 490 28.16 -17.83 -6.49
C PHE A 490 27.06 -16.77 -6.71
N ALA A 491 25.85 -16.98 -6.20
CA ALA A 491 24.76 -16.01 -6.29
C ALA A 491 25.07 -14.73 -5.51
N TYR A 492 25.73 -14.84 -4.36
CA TYR A 492 26.23 -13.73 -3.56
C TYR A 492 27.29 -12.93 -4.32
N LEU A 493 28.30 -13.60 -4.88
CA LEU A 493 29.35 -12.97 -5.69
C LEU A 493 28.83 -12.34 -6.99
N ARG A 494 27.74 -12.86 -7.54
CA ARG A 494 27.08 -12.34 -8.77
C ARG A 494 25.96 -11.35 -8.49
N SER A 495 25.72 -10.99 -7.24
CA SER A 495 24.71 -10.01 -6.86
C SER A 495 24.95 -8.70 -7.60
N LYS A 496 23.86 -8.09 -8.10
CA LYS A 496 23.94 -6.86 -8.90
C LYS A 496 23.40 -5.70 -8.12
N LYS A 497 24.16 -4.61 -8.07
CA LYS A 497 23.71 -3.35 -7.50
C LYS A 497 22.45 -2.88 -8.24
N ILE A 498 21.49 -2.39 -7.48
CA ILE A 498 20.26 -1.78 -8.00
C ILE A 498 20.47 -0.27 -8.00
N GLU A 499 20.41 0.33 -9.17
CA GLU A 499 20.47 1.79 -9.34
C GLU A 499 19.08 2.29 -9.71
N ILE A 500 18.49 3.10 -8.83
CA ILE A 500 17.23 3.79 -9.06
C ILE A 500 17.47 5.24 -8.66
N GLU A 501 17.09 6.16 -9.54
CA GLU A 501 17.03 7.58 -9.19
C GLU A 501 15.85 7.79 -8.24
N CYS A 502 16.14 8.16 -7.00
CA CYS A 502 15.14 8.54 -6.02
C CYS A 502 15.50 9.87 -5.37
N GLU A 503 14.52 10.77 -5.30
CA GLU A 503 14.68 12.03 -4.56
C GLU A 503 14.73 11.75 -3.06
N LYS A 504 15.57 12.51 -2.35
CA LYS A 504 15.68 12.41 -0.90
C LYS A 504 14.35 12.80 -0.27
N LYS A 505 13.79 11.88 0.52
CA LYS A 505 12.60 12.14 1.32
C LYS A 505 12.97 12.47 2.77
N GLU A 506 12.27 13.44 3.36
CA GLU A 506 12.13 13.62 4.80
C GLU A 506 11.62 12.31 5.43
N LEU A 507 11.87 12.08 6.71
CA LEU A 507 11.41 10.86 7.39
C LEU A 507 10.44 11.24 8.50
N VAL A 508 9.32 10.55 8.53
CA VAL A 508 8.24 10.84 9.48
C VAL A 508 7.82 9.56 10.16
N VAL A 509 7.75 9.59 11.48
CA VAL A 509 7.25 8.46 12.27
C VAL A 509 5.85 8.78 12.76
N GLU A 510 4.89 7.95 12.34
CA GLU A 510 3.55 7.86 12.89
C GLU A 510 3.56 6.78 13.99
N ASP A 511 3.44 7.18 15.24
CA ASP A 511 3.27 6.27 16.38
C ASP A 511 1.78 5.92 16.51
N LEU A 512 1.43 4.70 16.13
CA LEU A 512 0.05 4.23 16.11
C LEU A 512 -0.50 3.92 17.50
N ASP A 513 0.37 3.69 18.49
CA ASP A 513 -0.03 3.41 19.87
C ASP A 513 -0.38 4.71 20.59
N LEU A 514 0.39 5.77 20.34
CA LEU A 514 0.17 7.10 20.92
C LEU A 514 -0.74 8.00 20.08
N GLY A 515 -0.93 7.66 18.80
CA GLY A 515 -1.64 8.50 17.84
C GLY A 515 -0.88 9.78 17.47
N GLU A 516 0.45 9.78 17.65
CA GLU A 516 1.33 10.93 17.43
C GLU A 516 2.05 10.82 16.08
N ILE A 517 2.38 11.98 15.47
CA ILE A 517 3.21 12.04 14.27
C ILE A 517 4.39 12.97 14.56
N LYS A 518 5.60 12.48 14.33
CA LYS A 518 6.85 13.22 14.54
C LYS A 518 7.68 13.20 13.25
N SER A 519 8.00 14.38 12.73
CA SER A 519 9.08 14.51 11.75
C SER A 519 10.41 14.20 12.46
N ILE A 520 11.26 13.43 11.80
CA ILE A 520 12.62 13.19 12.28
C ILE A 520 13.55 13.98 11.38
N GLU A 521 14.06 15.11 11.89
CA GLU A 521 15.16 15.82 11.26
C GLU A 521 16.32 14.83 11.07
N SER A 522 16.59 14.46 9.82
CA SER A 522 17.83 13.78 9.48
C SER A 522 18.95 14.81 9.60
N LYS A 523 19.50 15.03 10.79
CA LYS A 523 20.73 15.82 10.95
C LYS A 523 21.76 15.27 9.96
N ASN A 524 22.13 16.10 8.99
CA ASN A 524 23.29 16.02 8.11
C ASN A 524 23.85 14.62 7.83
N TYR A 525 23.37 13.99 6.76
CA TYR A 525 24.06 12.84 6.16
C TYR A 525 25.13 13.33 5.17
N TYR A 526 26.30 13.72 5.71
CA TYR A 526 27.55 13.47 5.00
C TYR A 526 28.00 12.08 5.45
N ILE A 527 27.86 11.09 4.57
CA ILE A 527 28.45 9.77 4.76
C ILE A 527 29.61 9.73 3.77
N GLU A 528 30.83 9.68 4.29
CA GLU A 528 32.02 9.42 3.48
C GLU A 528 31.80 8.13 2.69
N GLU A 529 31.96 8.23 1.38
CA GLU A 529 31.83 7.08 0.49
C GLU A 529 33.13 6.28 0.54
N GLU A 530 33.10 5.11 1.16
CA GLU A 530 34.17 4.13 0.93
C GLU A 530 33.99 3.51 -0.45
N PRO A 531 35.05 3.47 -1.29
CA PRO A 531 35.01 2.89 -2.62
C PRO A 531 34.56 1.42 -2.55
N ASP A 532 33.70 1.01 -3.48
CA ASP A 532 33.23 -0.37 -3.60
C ASP A 532 34.37 -1.26 -4.12
N PHE A 533 35.03 -1.99 -3.22
CA PHE A 533 36.13 -2.91 -3.56
C PHE A 533 35.71 -4.15 -4.37
N HIS A 534 34.42 -4.32 -4.70
CA HIS A 534 33.94 -5.48 -5.48
C HIS A 534 34.31 -5.44 -6.97
N GLU A 535 34.78 -4.31 -7.51
CA GLU A 535 35.20 -4.23 -8.92
C GLU A 535 36.60 -4.83 -9.20
N TRP A 536 37.38 -5.16 -8.17
CA TRP A 536 38.78 -5.58 -8.34
C TRP A 536 39.01 -7.11 -8.35
N LEU A 537 37.98 -7.93 -8.17
CA LEU A 537 38.11 -9.39 -8.04
C LEU A 537 37.53 -10.19 -9.21
N ILE A 538 37.30 -9.57 -10.37
CA ILE A 538 37.06 -10.30 -11.61
C ILE A 538 38.38 -10.30 -12.41
N PRO A 539 39.12 -11.42 -12.48
CA PRO A 539 40.18 -11.55 -13.47
C PRO A 539 39.54 -11.40 -14.85
N LYS A 540 40.12 -10.52 -15.68
CA LYS A 540 39.72 -10.35 -17.08
C LYS A 540 39.73 -11.67 -17.86
#